data_AF-A0AAD9A204-F1
#
_entry.id   AF-A0AAD9A204-F1
#
_cell.length_a   1.000
_cell.length_b   1.000
_cell.length_c   1.000
_cell.angle_alpha   90.00
_cell.angle_beta   90.00
_cell.angle_gamma   90.00
#
_symmetry.space_group_name_H-M   'P 1'
#
loop_
_entity.id
_entity.type
_entity.pdbx_description
1 polymer ?
#
loop_
_entity_poly.entity_id
_entity_poly.type
_entity_poly.pdbx_seq_one_letter_code
_entity_poly.pdbx_strand_id
1 'polypeptide(L)'
;MLFRNKSKFLEALDKEVSPNLSEVDAFGFSSLYHLIGWPEGLRIVLSRYGKSILHSHDKGVVASALECALQWSFAVCSNRWSGRCSETCPCGESASILLQTDSECLARTIQRESWNYAIQYASVRAREMVIDELACRRQELMALGLHHLKPTEIDCFGLLGNSILDRHTSDVLKALDKKGICIHPSLRTEAVDEESHTSGSIYHHDGIGSHMDFMIPDAFYSRGFTEVDVPNPHGLVPLASMRNTLRYRMWLVEHGASLTTEIPGRPVGFTTAHMLFCPEVPSWTFSPSFRYNSISFKPLGSHSSKSASLDACKCGCSKDGCHSYTVMWRVALGDWSVDQITQASLRLTGDQIMKLCEHLEKDWTLSRDEMSILLRVYTFMALPIRHTCCCSWEHKFDQMRGHHFEWAYSDCEEDEVEQIREEDSHELALLENLLVEFESKIDDMGCPLATFFQTYWIDRMGQVLQEIQERTLLEEEIQGAETLGITLRVEEENKEEDDTKLEHWLRKLDAIVA
;
A
#
# COMPACT_ATOMS: atom_id res chain seq x y z
N MET A 1 -28.42 -21.58 -0.01
CA MET A 1 -29.46 -20.97 0.87
C MET A 1 -30.20 -22.10 1.56
N LEU A 2 -29.93 -22.34 2.84
CA LEU A 2 -30.74 -23.25 3.66
C LEU A 2 -32.16 -22.69 3.74
N PHE A 3 -33.17 -23.51 3.47
CA PHE A 3 -34.58 -23.13 3.62
C PHE A 3 -34.86 -22.84 5.11
N ARG A 4 -34.96 -21.56 5.46
CA ARG A 4 -35.22 -21.11 6.83
C ARG A 4 -36.72 -21.16 7.11
N ASN A 5 -37.15 -22.19 7.84
CA ASN A 5 -38.55 -22.39 8.21
C ASN A 5 -38.78 -21.94 9.67
N LYS A 6 -39.44 -20.79 9.84
CA LYS A 6 -39.75 -20.21 11.15
C LYS A 6 -40.55 -21.15 12.06
N SER A 7 -41.53 -21.87 11.52
CA SER A 7 -42.36 -22.80 12.31
C SER A 7 -41.51 -23.93 12.89
N LYS A 8 -40.73 -24.60 12.04
CA LYS A 8 -39.85 -25.70 12.46
C LYS A 8 -38.77 -25.22 13.44
N PHE A 9 -38.27 -24.01 13.26
CA PHE A 9 -37.29 -23.43 14.17
C PHE A 9 -37.89 -23.15 15.55
N LEU A 10 -39.09 -22.57 15.61
CA LEU A 10 -39.81 -22.37 16.87
C LEU A 10 -40.12 -23.70 17.57
N GLU A 11 -40.61 -24.69 16.83
CA GLU A 11 -40.86 -26.04 17.35
C GLU A 11 -39.59 -26.71 17.91
N ALA A 12 -38.42 -26.45 17.32
CA ALA A 12 -37.14 -26.95 17.83
C ALA A 12 -36.75 -26.22 19.12
N LEU A 13 -36.86 -24.88 19.15
CA LEU A 13 -36.58 -24.08 20.34
C LEU A 13 -37.53 -24.39 21.51
N ASP A 14 -38.78 -24.79 21.24
CA ASP A 14 -39.74 -25.20 22.27
C ASP A 14 -39.42 -26.54 22.92
N LYS A 15 -38.63 -27.39 22.25
CA LYS A 15 -38.19 -28.68 22.79
C LYS A 15 -36.90 -28.57 23.61
N GLU A 16 -36.11 -27.52 23.41
CA GLU A 16 -34.85 -27.30 24.12
C GLU A 16 -34.99 -26.20 25.18
N VAL A 17 -34.63 -26.53 26.43
CA VAL A 17 -34.68 -25.58 27.55
C VAL A 17 -33.54 -24.54 27.47
N SER A 18 -32.42 -24.91 26.83
CA SER A 18 -31.27 -24.03 26.57
C SER A 18 -30.49 -24.54 25.35
N PRO A 19 -30.66 -23.93 24.16
CA PRO A 19 -29.96 -24.38 22.95
C PRO A 19 -28.47 -24.11 23.10
N ASN A 20 -27.65 -25.12 22.81
CA ASN A 20 -26.20 -24.94 22.75
C ASN A 20 -25.83 -24.26 21.42
N LEU A 21 -25.96 -22.93 21.38
CA LEU A 21 -25.65 -22.15 20.17
C LEU A 21 -24.15 -22.08 19.86
N SER A 22 -23.31 -22.60 20.75
CA SER A 22 -21.86 -22.70 20.59
C SER A 22 -21.43 -23.99 19.87
N GLU A 23 -22.35 -24.91 19.57
CA GLU A 23 -22.03 -26.08 18.74
C GLU A 23 -21.61 -25.62 17.34
N VAL A 24 -20.47 -26.15 16.88
CA VAL A 24 -19.87 -25.81 15.59
C VAL A 24 -20.15 -26.89 14.56
N ASP A 25 -20.36 -26.48 13.32
CA ASP A 25 -20.47 -27.40 12.19
C ASP A 25 -19.09 -27.95 11.75
N ALA A 26 -19.08 -28.76 10.69
CA ALA A 26 -17.86 -29.36 10.13
C ALA A 26 -16.85 -28.32 9.59
N PHE A 27 -17.25 -27.05 9.46
CA PHE A 27 -16.42 -25.93 9.02
C PHE A 27 -16.01 -25.03 10.19
N GLY A 28 -16.38 -25.38 11.42
CA GLY A 28 -16.08 -24.59 12.62
C GLY A 28 -17.03 -23.42 12.86
N PHE A 29 -18.14 -23.30 12.11
CA PHE A 29 -19.10 -22.22 12.31
C PHE A 29 -20.15 -22.59 13.36
N SER A 30 -20.35 -21.70 14.33
CA SER A 30 -21.34 -21.88 15.39
C SER A 30 -22.78 -21.82 14.85
N SER A 31 -23.73 -22.41 15.57
CA SER A 31 -25.15 -22.24 15.27
C SER A 31 -25.57 -20.75 15.31
N LEU A 32 -24.95 -19.94 16.17
CA LEU A 32 -25.17 -18.49 16.19
C LEU A 32 -24.68 -17.80 14.91
N TYR A 33 -23.55 -18.21 14.34
CA TYR A 33 -23.05 -17.70 13.05
C TYR A 33 -24.10 -17.85 11.94
N HIS A 34 -24.75 -19.00 11.85
CA HIS A 34 -25.80 -19.24 10.86
C HIS A 34 -27.07 -18.44 11.12
N LEU A 35 -27.43 -18.24 12.40
CA LEU A 35 -28.54 -17.39 12.82
C LEU A 35 -28.30 -15.91 12.50
N ILE A 36 -27.06 -15.44 12.60
CA ILE A 36 -26.68 -14.08 12.23
C ILE A 36 -26.95 -13.83 10.73
N GLY A 37 -26.82 -14.85 9.88
CA GLY A 37 -27.24 -14.75 8.49
C GLY A 37 -28.76 -14.59 8.31
N TRP A 38 -29.58 -14.81 9.35
CA TRP A 38 -31.06 -14.81 9.36
C TRP A 38 -31.64 -13.82 10.38
N PRO A 39 -31.89 -12.55 10.00
CA PRO A 39 -32.34 -11.51 10.92
C PRO A 39 -33.55 -11.89 11.79
N GLU A 40 -34.57 -12.51 11.18
CA GLU A 40 -35.77 -12.95 11.90
C GLU A 40 -35.49 -14.05 12.93
N GLY A 41 -34.62 -15.02 12.61
CA GLY A 41 -34.20 -16.05 13.55
C GLY A 41 -33.37 -15.48 14.69
N LEU A 42 -32.47 -14.54 14.38
CA LEU A 42 -31.68 -13.81 15.37
C LEU A 42 -32.57 -13.06 16.38
N ARG A 43 -33.61 -12.35 15.91
CA ARG A 43 -34.59 -11.67 16.79
C ARG A 43 -35.28 -12.65 17.73
N ILE A 44 -35.74 -13.80 17.22
CA ILE A 44 -36.42 -14.82 18.03
C ILE A 44 -35.51 -15.30 19.16
N VAL A 45 -34.26 -15.63 18.82
CA VAL A 45 -33.29 -16.18 19.76
C VAL A 45 -32.90 -15.15 20.81
N LEU A 46 -32.61 -13.90 20.41
CA LEU A 46 -32.27 -12.82 21.34
C LEU A 46 -33.46 -12.47 22.26
N SER A 47 -34.68 -12.51 21.75
CA SER A 47 -35.89 -12.26 22.57
C SER A 47 -36.12 -13.34 23.62
N ARG A 48 -35.71 -14.59 23.34
CA ARG A 48 -35.95 -15.74 24.23
C ARG A 48 -34.83 -15.96 25.24
N TYR A 49 -33.58 -15.81 24.83
CA TYR A 49 -32.40 -16.15 25.63
C TYR A 49 -31.58 -14.94 26.09
N GLY A 50 -31.93 -13.73 25.61
CA GLY A 50 -31.25 -12.48 25.96
C GLY A 50 -29.89 -12.31 25.26
N LYS A 51 -29.24 -11.17 25.54
CA LYS A 51 -27.96 -10.80 24.91
C LYS A 51 -26.74 -11.58 25.43
N SER A 52 -26.87 -12.31 26.54
CA SER A 52 -25.78 -13.09 27.14
C SER A 52 -25.18 -14.12 26.18
N ILE A 53 -26.00 -14.64 25.26
CA ILE A 53 -25.58 -15.58 24.21
C ILE A 53 -24.55 -14.98 23.24
N LEU A 54 -24.56 -13.66 23.05
CA LEU A 54 -23.61 -12.95 22.20
C LEU A 54 -22.24 -12.92 22.87
N HIS A 55 -22.20 -12.61 24.17
CA HIS A 55 -20.95 -12.61 24.94
C HIS A 55 -20.32 -13.99 25.06
N SER A 56 -21.14 -15.05 25.21
CA SER A 56 -20.61 -16.42 25.26
C SER A 56 -20.00 -16.85 23.92
N HIS A 57 -20.60 -16.40 22.81
CA HIS A 57 -20.04 -16.63 21.48
C HIS A 57 -18.70 -15.91 21.33
N ASP A 58 -18.66 -14.60 21.57
CA ASP A 58 -17.47 -13.77 21.36
C ASP A 58 -16.23 -14.23 22.16
N LYS A 59 -16.43 -14.93 23.29
CA LYS A 59 -15.35 -15.48 24.14
C LYS A 59 -14.68 -16.75 23.61
N GLY A 60 -15.25 -17.42 22.61
CA GLY A 60 -14.79 -18.73 22.15
C GLY A 60 -14.54 -18.84 20.65
N VAL A 61 -14.67 -17.76 19.89
CA VAL A 61 -14.53 -17.78 18.43
C VAL A 61 -13.63 -16.67 17.88
N VAL A 62 -13.14 -16.90 16.65
CA VAL A 62 -12.22 -16.00 15.93
C VAL A 62 -12.90 -14.70 15.48
N ALA A 63 -14.22 -14.68 15.30
CA ALA A 63 -14.98 -13.49 14.90
C ALA A 63 -16.16 -13.22 15.84
N SER A 64 -16.29 -11.99 16.30
CA SER A 64 -17.43 -11.50 17.08
C SER A 64 -18.74 -11.56 16.28
N ALA A 65 -19.88 -11.58 16.99
CA ALA A 65 -21.19 -11.63 16.35
C ALA A 65 -21.41 -10.49 15.34
N LEU A 66 -20.90 -9.27 15.64
CA LEU A 66 -21.01 -8.13 14.73
C LEU A 66 -20.13 -8.31 13.48
N GLU A 67 -18.92 -8.86 13.60
CA GLU A 67 -18.06 -9.18 12.45
C GLU A 67 -18.73 -10.20 11.53
N CYS A 68 -19.33 -11.24 12.11
CA CYS A 68 -20.10 -12.21 11.34
C CYS A 68 -21.30 -11.55 10.63
N ALA A 69 -21.98 -10.60 11.28
CA ALA A 69 -23.10 -9.88 10.68
C ALA A 69 -22.65 -9.01 9.50
N LEU A 70 -21.48 -8.36 9.63
CA LEU A 70 -20.86 -7.61 8.55
C LEU A 70 -20.49 -8.52 7.37
N GLN A 71 -19.84 -9.66 7.61
CA GLN A 71 -19.52 -10.62 6.55
C GLN A 71 -20.78 -11.16 5.85
N TRP A 72 -21.81 -11.55 6.61
CA TRP A 72 -23.08 -12.02 6.05
C TRP A 72 -23.83 -10.94 5.28
N SER A 73 -23.69 -9.67 5.66
CA SER A 73 -24.37 -8.56 5.00
C SER A 73 -24.05 -8.50 3.50
N PHE A 74 -22.80 -8.79 3.12
CA PHE A 74 -22.39 -8.82 1.72
C PHE A 74 -22.99 -10.02 0.97
N ALA A 75 -23.01 -11.20 1.60
CA ALA A 75 -23.62 -12.39 1.01
C ALA A 75 -25.14 -12.23 0.78
N VAL A 76 -25.82 -11.51 1.67
CA VAL A 76 -27.28 -11.28 1.62
C VAL A 76 -27.65 -10.08 0.74
N CYS A 77 -26.72 -9.17 0.48
CA CYS A 77 -26.99 -7.98 -0.33
C CYS A 77 -27.44 -8.35 -1.75
N SER A 78 -28.56 -7.76 -2.19
CA SER A 78 -29.11 -7.94 -3.55
C SER A 78 -28.25 -7.27 -4.62
N ASN A 79 -27.38 -6.34 -4.23
CA ASN A 79 -26.52 -5.59 -5.12
C ASN A 79 -25.11 -5.44 -4.52
N ARG A 80 -24.30 -6.48 -4.70
CA ARG A 80 -22.98 -6.62 -4.04
C ARG A 80 -21.92 -5.64 -4.55
N TRP A 81 -22.11 -5.07 -5.75
CA TRP A 81 -21.04 -4.38 -6.47
C TRP A 81 -21.34 -2.93 -6.85
N SER A 82 -22.60 -2.47 -6.84
CA SER A 82 -22.92 -1.07 -7.26
C SER A 82 -22.85 -0.02 -6.15
N GLY A 83 -22.41 -0.40 -4.94
CA GLY A 83 -22.32 0.51 -3.80
C GLY A 83 -23.66 0.97 -3.21
N ARG A 84 -24.81 0.66 -3.83
CA ARG A 84 -26.14 0.96 -3.28
C ARG A 84 -27.06 -0.26 -3.41
N CYS A 85 -27.70 -0.63 -2.29
CA CYS A 85 -28.77 -1.61 -2.27
C CYS A 85 -30.13 -0.92 -2.15
N SER A 86 -31.22 -1.63 -2.47
CA SER A 86 -32.56 -1.09 -2.24
C SER A 86 -32.81 -0.82 -0.75
N GLU A 87 -33.69 0.14 -0.43
CA GLU A 87 -34.09 0.42 0.97
C GLU A 87 -34.68 -0.82 1.67
N THR A 88 -35.26 -1.73 0.89
CA THR A 88 -35.84 -3.01 1.32
C THR A 88 -34.82 -4.14 1.45
N CYS A 89 -33.53 -3.90 1.16
CA CYS A 89 -32.52 -4.93 1.24
C CYS A 89 -32.21 -5.28 2.71
N PRO A 90 -32.27 -6.56 3.11
CA PRO A 90 -32.11 -6.98 4.51
C PRO A 90 -30.63 -7.05 4.94
N CYS A 91 -29.68 -6.65 4.10
CA CYS A 91 -28.25 -6.82 4.34
C CYS A 91 -27.76 -6.13 5.62
N GLY A 92 -28.36 -5.02 6.04
CA GLY A 92 -28.01 -4.33 7.28
C GLY A 92 -28.77 -4.80 8.52
N GLU A 93 -29.78 -5.67 8.39
CA GLU A 93 -30.70 -5.95 9.50
C GLU A 93 -30.04 -6.65 10.69
N SER A 94 -29.18 -7.65 10.46
CA SER A 94 -28.50 -8.34 11.55
C SER A 94 -27.55 -7.41 12.30
N ALA A 95 -26.81 -6.55 11.60
CA ALA A 95 -25.98 -5.53 12.23
C ALA A 95 -26.84 -4.57 13.07
N SER A 96 -27.96 -4.09 12.51
CA SER A 96 -28.92 -3.25 13.24
C SER A 96 -29.42 -3.89 14.54
N ILE A 97 -29.81 -5.17 14.48
CA ILE A 97 -30.31 -5.90 15.65
C ILE A 97 -29.23 -5.98 16.73
N LEU A 98 -28.00 -6.29 16.35
CA LEU A 98 -26.89 -6.42 17.30
C LEU A 98 -26.56 -5.08 17.96
N LEU A 99 -26.44 -3.99 17.18
CA LEU A 99 -26.16 -2.66 17.71
C LEU A 99 -27.25 -2.17 18.69
N GLN A 100 -28.52 -2.51 18.42
CA GLN A 100 -29.65 -2.15 19.30
C GLN A 100 -29.75 -3.04 20.55
N THR A 101 -29.37 -4.30 20.45
CA THR A 101 -29.55 -5.29 21.53
C THR A 101 -28.37 -5.31 22.50
N ASP A 102 -27.17 -5.08 21.99
CA ASP A 102 -25.95 -5.07 22.78
C ASP A 102 -25.14 -3.80 22.52
N SER A 103 -25.30 -2.82 23.40
CA SER A 103 -24.59 -1.55 23.34
C SER A 103 -23.06 -1.72 23.39
N GLU A 104 -22.53 -2.84 23.85
CA GLU A 104 -21.09 -3.08 23.94
C GLU A 104 -20.52 -3.81 22.72
N CYS A 105 -21.35 -4.33 21.80
CA CYS A 105 -20.85 -5.18 20.72
C CYS A 105 -19.82 -4.47 19.84
N LEU A 106 -20.06 -3.22 19.45
CA LEU A 106 -19.13 -2.44 18.64
C LEU A 106 -17.78 -2.22 19.35
N ALA A 107 -17.80 -1.87 20.63
CA ALA A 107 -16.59 -1.68 21.43
C ALA A 107 -15.74 -2.95 21.47
N ARG A 108 -16.37 -4.12 21.67
CA ARG A 108 -15.65 -5.40 21.63
C ARG A 108 -15.13 -5.76 20.24
N THR A 109 -15.85 -5.37 19.20
CA THR A 109 -15.52 -5.70 17.82
C THR A 109 -14.36 -4.84 17.29
N ILE A 110 -14.34 -3.53 17.54
CA ILE A 110 -13.27 -2.63 17.07
C ILE A 110 -11.91 -2.92 17.70
N GLN A 111 -11.92 -3.54 18.89
CA GLN A 111 -10.71 -3.96 19.62
C GLN A 111 -10.06 -5.23 19.02
N ARG A 112 -10.61 -5.80 17.95
CA ARG A 112 -10.09 -7.01 17.31
C ARG A 112 -9.35 -6.66 16.02
N GLU A 113 -8.26 -7.35 15.76
CA GLU A 113 -7.47 -7.19 14.53
C GLU A 113 -8.30 -7.43 13.25
N SER A 114 -9.30 -8.32 13.33
CA SER A 114 -10.15 -8.70 12.19
C SER A 114 -11.22 -7.67 11.80
N TRP A 115 -11.38 -6.59 12.57
CA TRP A 115 -12.38 -5.54 12.33
C TRP A 115 -12.28 -4.93 10.93
N ASN A 116 -11.05 -4.65 10.49
CA ASN A 116 -10.78 -4.02 9.19
C ASN A 116 -11.28 -4.90 8.03
N TYR A 117 -11.03 -6.21 8.12
CA TYR A 117 -11.55 -7.17 7.16
C TYR A 117 -13.08 -7.25 7.20
N ALA A 118 -13.68 -7.22 8.39
CA ALA A 118 -15.14 -7.27 8.51
C ALA A 118 -15.84 -6.06 7.84
N ILE A 119 -15.32 -4.84 8.04
CA ILE A 119 -15.82 -3.63 7.34
C ILE A 119 -15.65 -3.75 5.83
N GLN A 120 -14.49 -4.24 5.37
CA GLN A 120 -14.16 -4.35 3.95
C GLN A 120 -15.16 -5.23 3.21
N TYR A 121 -15.45 -6.40 3.79
CA TYR A 121 -16.38 -7.37 3.22
C TYR A 121 -17.84 -7.16 3.65
N ALA A 122 -18.18 -5.99 4.21
CA ALA A 122 -19.56 -5.64 4.51
C ALA A 122 -20.29 -5.06 3.29
N SER A 123 -21.62 -5.20 3.28
CA SER A 123 -22.47 -4.38 2.42
C SER A 123 -22.34 -2.90 2.83
N VAL A 124 -22.53 -1.98 1.87
CA VAL A 124 -22.46 -0.53 2.14
C VAL A 124 -23.41 -0.12 3.27
N ARG A 125 -24.64 -0.64 3.26
CA ARG A 125 -25.63 -0.34 4.31
C ARG A 125 -25.14 -0.77 5.70
N ALA A 126 -24.69 -2.01 5.85
CA ALA A 126 -24.22 -2.50 7.14
C ALA A 126 -22.98 -1.75 7.61
N ARG A 127 -22.08 -1.43 6.66
CA ARG A 127 -20.88 -0.63 6.91
C ARG A 127 -21.22 0.76 7.42
N GLU A 128 -22.03 1.51 6.70
CA GLU A 128 -22.45 2.87 7.07
C GLU A 128 -23.07 2.89 8.47
N MET A 129 -23.96 1.93 8.78
CA MET A 129 -24.57 1.83 10.10
C MET A 129 -23.55 1.70 11.24
N VAL A 130 -22.50 0.91 11.06
CA VAL A 130 -21.50 0.75 12.12
C VAL A 130 -20.56 1.94 12.20
N ILE A 131 -20.22 2.57 11.06
CA ILE A 131 -19.43 3.81 11.06
C ILE A 131 -20.23 4.95 11.72
N ASP A 132 -21.53 5.08 11.45
CA ASP A 132 -22.43 6.04 12.10
C ASP A 132 -22.46 5.83 13.61
N GLU A 133 -22.62 4.59 14.06
CA GLU A 133 -22.61 4.24 15.48
C GLU A 133 -21.26 4.57 16.14
N LEU A 134 -20.14 4.28 15.47
CA LEU A 134 -18.81 4.62 15.98
C LEU A 134 -18.65 6.14 16.11
N ALA A 135 -19.04 6.89 15.08
CA ALA A 135 -18.98 8.35 15.08
C ALA A 135 -19.78 8.93 16.26
N CYS A 136 -21.01 8.43 16.48
CA CYS A 136 -21.88 8.84 17.58
C CYS A 136 -21.19 8.62 18.94
N ARG A 137 -20.64 7.43 19.19
CA ARG A 137 -19.95 7.10 20.45
C ARG A 137 -18.70 7.94 20.68
N ARG A 138 -17.94 8.23 19.63
CA ARG A 138 -16.77 9.13 19.72
C ARG A 138 -17.18 10.56 20.05
N GLN A 139 -18.28 11.06 19.49
CA GLN A 139 -18.83 12.37 19.84
C GLN A 139 -19.33 12.41 21.29
N GLU A 140 -20.00 11.37 21.76
CA GLU A 140 -20.42 11.25 23.16
C GLU A 140 -19.21 11.25 24.12
N LEU A 141 -18.15 10.50 23.79
CA LEU A 141 -16.90 10.48 24.55
C LEU A 141 -16.20 11.86 24.54
N MET A 142 -16.16 12.53 23.39
CA MET A 142 -15.62 13.88 23.25
C MET A 142 -16.40 14.89 24.13
N ALA A 143 -17.74 14.80 24.14
CA ALA A 143 -18.58 15.64 25.00
C ALA A 143 -18.34 15.40 26.49
N LEU A 144 -18.14 14.14 26.91
CA LEU A 144 -17.73 13.81 28.28
C LEU A 144 -16.35 14.41 28.60
N GLY A 145 -15.40 14.32 27.67
CA GLY A 145 -14.09 14.96 27.77
C GLY A 145 -14.20 16.47 28.00
N LEU A 146 -14.95 17.17 27.16
CA LEU A 146 -15.19 18.61 27.26
C LEU A 146 -15.84 19.03 28.59
N HIS A 147 -16.68 18.18 29.17
CA HIS A 147 -17.37 18.49 30.42
C HIS A 147 -16.47 18.31 31.67
N HIS A 148 -15.56 17.35 31.66
CA HIS A 148 -14.82 16.92 32.86
C HIS A 148 -13.32 17.23 32.85
N LEU A 149 -12.71 17.44 31.68
CA LEU A 149 -11.29 17.70 31.54
C LEU A 149 -10.95 19.18 31.75
N LYS A 150 -9.72 19.46 32.19
CA LYS A 150 -9.24 20.83 32.36
C LYS A 150 -8.99 21.47 30.98
N PRO A 151 -9.01 22.81 30.86
CA PRO A 151 -8.69 23.48 29.60
C PRO A 151 -7.38 23.01 28.96
N THR A 152 -6.32 22.81 29.78
CA THR A 152 -5.04 22.29 29.28
C THR A 152 -5.14 20.87 28.70
N GLU A 153 -5.98 20.02 29.29
CA GLU A 153 -6.20 18.65 28.78
C GLU A 153 -7.06 18.68 27.50
N ILE A 154 -8.08 19.53 27.48
CA ILE A 154 -8.96 19.78 26.32
C ILE A 154 -8.14 20.24 25.12
N ASP A 155 -7.24 21.22 25.33
CA ASP A 155 -6.36 21.75 24.29
C ASP A 155 -5.35 20.69 23.84
N CYS A 156 -4.71 19.97 24.78
CA CYS A 156 -3.74 18.92 24.46
C CYS A 156 -4.35 17.76 23.64
N PHE A 157 -5.61 17.41 23.88
CA PHE A 157 -6.30 16.34 23.16
C PHE A 157 -7.07 16.85 21.94
N GLY A 158 -7.02 18.15 21.65
CA GLY A 158 -7.68 18.74 20.48
C GLY A 158 -9.21 18.67 20.51
N LEU A 159 -9.84 18.59 21.69
CA LEU A 159 -11.30 18.35 21.80
C LEU A 159 -12.17 19.54 21.35
N LEU A 160 -11.57 20.69 21.02
CA LEU A 160 -12.26 21.82 20.42
C LEU A 160 -12.13 21.87 18.89
N GLY A 161 -11.39 20.92 18.31
CA GLY A 161 -11.23 20.79 16.87
C GLY A 161 -12.52 20.36 16.16
N ASN A 162 -12.54 20.50 14.84
CA ASN A 162 -13.67 20.07 14.00
C ASN A 162 -13.67 18.56 13.72
N SER A 163 -12.63 17.84 14.14
CA SER A 163 -12.54 16.39 13.96
C SER A 163 -13.23 15.66 15.10
N ILE A 164 -13.85 14.53 14.78
CA ILE A 164 -14.21 13.53 15.77
C ILE A 164 -12.94 12.99 16.44
N LEU A 165 -13.08 12.67 17.72
CA LEU A 165 -12.05 12.02 18.53
C LEU A 165 -11.62 10.68 17.88
N ASP A 166 -10.38 10.62 17.38
CA ASP A 166 -9.78 9.38 16.90
C ASP A 166 -8.45 9.11 17.62
N ARG A 167 -7.38 9.84 17.26
CA ARG A 167 -6.02 9.68 17.81
C ARG A 167 -5.99 9.66 19.34
N HIS A 168 -6.67 10.62 19.96
CA HIS A 168 -6.60 10.84 21.41
C HIS A 168 -7.66 10.07 22.20
N THR A 169 -8.36 9.12 21.58
CA THR A 169 -9.37 8.31 22.28
C THR A 169 -8.83 7.74 23.58
N SER A 170 -7.72 7.00 23.50
CA SER A 170 -7.16 6.29 24.65
C SER A 170 -6.70 7.26 25.73
N ASP A 171 -6.17 8.43 25.33
CA ASP A 171 -5.72 9.47 26.26
C ASP A 171 -6.90 10.10 27.02
N VAL A 172 -7.99 10.41 26.31
CA VAL A 172 -9.22 10.95 26.90
C VAL A 172 -9.82 9.96 27.89
N LEU A 173 -9.92 8.67 27.53
CA LEU A 173 -10.42 7.63 28.42
C LEU A 173 -9.57 7.53 29.69
N LYS A 174 -8.24 7.47 29.55
CA LYS A 174 -7.30 7.44 30.68
C LYS A 174 -7.44 8.68 31.58
N ALA A 175 -7.61 9.87 30.99
CA ALA A 175 -7.78 11.10 31.75
C ALA A 175 -9.11 11.16 32.52
N LEU A 176 -10.20 10.67 31.92
CA LEU A 176 -11.51 10.54 32.56
C LEU A 176 -11.49 9.49 33.68
N ASP A 177 -10.86 8.33 33.45
CA ASP A 177 -10.69 7.27 34.46
C ASP A 177 -9.88 7.76 35.66
N LYS A 178 -8.80 8.52 35.43
CA LYS A 178 -7.99 9.12 36.50
C LYS A 178 -8.77 10.10 37.38
N LYS A 179 -9.83 10.70 36.85
CA LYS A 179 -10.76 11.57 37.58
C LYS A 179 -11.90 10.81 38.27
N GLY A 180 -11.94 9.47 38.12
CA GLY A 180 -12.99 8.62 38.68
C GLY A 180 -14.33 8.77 37.98
N ILE A 181 -14.35 9.25 36.72
CA ILE A 181 -15.58 9.33 35.94
C ILE A 181 -15.98 7.93 35.50
N CYS A 182 -17.23 7.55 35.78
CA CYS A 182 -17.78 6.27 35.34
C CYS A 182 -18.10 6.34 33.84
N ILE A 183 -17.22 5.79 33.01
CA ILE A 183 -17.39 5.75 31.55
C ILE A 183 -18.18 4.48 31.19
N HIS A 184 -19.29 4.64 30.47
CA HIS A 184 -20.08 3.51 30.02
C HIS A 184 -19.26 2.62 29.06
N PRO A 185 -19.29 1.27 29.19
CA PRO A 185 -18.45 0.39 28.38
C PRO A 185 -18.65 0.52 26.86
N SER A 186 -19.82 0.95 26.40
CA SER A 186 -20.07 1.20 24.97
C SER A 186 -19.21 2.31 24.36
N LEU A 187 -18.68 3.23 25.17
CA LEU A 187 -17.82 4.34 24.75
C LEU A 187 -16.34 3.99 24.75
N ARG A 188 -15.98 2.80 25.27
CA ARG A 188 -14.61 2.28 25.24
C ARG A 188 -14.30 1.68 23.87
N THR A 189 -14.25 2.54 22.87
CA THR A 189 -13.98 2.20 21.47
C THR A 189 -12.52 2.44 21.08
N GLU A 190 -11.60 2.50 22.05
CA GLU A 190 -10.16 2.42 21.79
C GLU A 190 -9.85 1.13 21.02
N ALA A 191 -9.04 1.21 19.97
CA ALA A 191 -8.43 0.01 19.41
C ALA A 191 -7.41 -0.51 20.43
N VAL A 192 -7.44 -1.80 20.75
CA VAL A 192 -6.40 -2.42 21.57
C VAL A 192 -5.16 -2.50 20.72
N ASP A 193 -4.00 -2.09 21.26
CA ASP A 193 -2.71 -2.65 20.87
C ASP A 193 -1.57 -2.21 21.78
N GLU A 194 -1.18 -3.10 22.70
CA GLU A 194 0.16 -3.05 23.29
C GLU A 194 1.17 -3.90 22.49
N GLU A 195 0.72 -4.75 21.55
CA GLU A 195 1.59 -5.72 20.87
C GLU A 195 1.40 -5.85 19.34
N SER A 196 0.27 -5.44 18.74
CA SER A 196 0.11 -5.56 17.28
C SER A 196 0.64 -4.33 16.53
N HIS A 197 1.25 -4.61 15.39
CA HIS A 197 1.86 -3.63 14.47
C HIS A 197 0.84 -2.68 13.79
N THR A 198 -0.44 -2.74 14.18
CA THR A 198 -1.58 -2.08 13.52
C THR A 198 -2.17 -0.89 14.27
N SER A 199 -1.50 -0.43 15.33
CA SER A 199 -1.94 0.63 16.25
C SER A 199 -1.97 2.05 15.66
N GLY A 200 -2.46 2.24 14.43
CA GLY A 200 -2.65 3.56 13.83
C GLY A 200 -4.06 4.13 13.99
N SER A 201 -4.28 5.36 13.48
CA SER A 201 -5.64 5.85 13.19
C SER A 201 -6.40 4.89 12.29
N ILE A 202 -7.72 5.07 12.16
CA ILE A 202 -8.55 4.29 11.25
C ILE A 202 -8.04 4.26 9.79
N TYR A 203 -7.13 5.17 9.41
CA TYR A 203 -6.56 5.24 8.07
C TYR A 203 -5.33 4.34 7.84
N HIS A 204 -4.77 3.70 8.88
CA HIS A 204 -3.63 2.77 8.78
C HIS A 204 -4.01 1.35 8.36
N HIS A 205 -4.98 1.22 7.46
CA HIS A 205 -5.49 -0.09 7.07
C HIS A 205 -4.48 -0.88 6.24
N ASP A 206 -4.04 -2.01 6.80
CA ASP A 206 -3.22 -2.99 6.13
C ASP A 206 -4.06 -3.84 5.15
N GLY A 207 -3.86 -3.65 3.84
CA GLY A 207 -4.28 -4.64 2.83
C GLY A 207 -5.53 -4.31 2.01
N ILE A 208 -5.77 -3.03 1.67
CA ILE A 208 -6.82 -2.68 0.72
C ILE A 208 -6.32 -2.92 -0.71
N GLY A 209 -6.44 -4.15 -1.20
CA GLY A 209 -6.14 -4.51 -2.59
C GLY A 209 -7.40 -4.75 -3.44
N SER A 210 -8.54 -4.10 -3.17
CA SER A 210 -9.79 -4.38 -3.88
C SER A 210 -10.48 -3.12 -4.41
N HIS A 211 -11.23 -3.27 -5.51
CA HIS A 211 -11.91 -2.20 -6.27
C HIS A 211 -12.81 -1.19 -5.51
N MET A 212 -12.90 -1.29 -4.17
CA MET A 212 -13.70 -0.44 -3.27
C MET A 212 -12.84 0.57 -2.48
N ASP A 213 -11.60 0.83 -2.93
CA ASP A 213 -10.51 1.51 -2.21
C ASP A 213 -10.85 2.80 -1.44
N PHE A 214 -11.78 3.63 -1.94
CA PHE A 214 -12.07 4.95 -1.33
C PHE A 214 -13.43 5.01 -0.61
N MET A 215 -14.32 4.02 -0.80
CA MET A 215 -15.66 4.10 -0.20
C MET A 215 -15.65 4.02 1.33
N ILE A 216 -14.70 3.28 1.91
CA ILE A 216 -14.57 3.15 3.36
C ILE A 216 -13.93 4.42 3.94
N PRO A 217 -12.76 4.89 3.43
CA PRO A 217 -12.18 6.16 3.85
C PRO A 217 -13.14 7.35 3.73
N ASP A 218 -13.87 7.47 2.62
CA ASP A 218 -14.89 8.52 2.41
C ASP A 218 -15.99 8.45 3.46
N ALA A 219 -16.47 7.24 3.78
CA ALA A 219 -17.53 7.05 4.76
C ALA A 219 -17.10 7.51 6.15
N PHE A 220 -15.85 7.23 6.55
CA PHE A 220 -15.27 7.75 7.80
C PHE A 220 -15.05 9.27 7.74
N TYR A 221 -14.42 9.77 6.67
CA TYR A 221 -14.08 11.19 6.54
C TYR A 221 -15.33 12.07 6.57
N SER A 222 -16.37 11.69 5.83
CA SER A 222 -17.66 12.40 5.80
C SER A 222 -18.41 12.42 7.14
N ARG A 223 -18.04 11.54 8.08
CA ARG A 223 -18.57 11.52 9.45
C ARG A 223 -17.70 12.27 10.45
N GLY A 224 -16.61 12.91 9.99
CA GLY A 224 -15.77 13.78 10.81
C GLY A 224 -14.48 13.13 11.30
N PHE A 225 -14.14 11.92 10.88
CA PHE A 225 -12.80 11.37 11.11
C PHE A 225 -11.81 12.03 10.14
N THR A 226 -11.33 13.24 10.45
CA THR A 226 -10.55 14.03 9.47
C THR A 226 -9.04 13.95 9.68
N GLU A 227 -8.57 13.26 10.71
CA GLU A 227 -7.15 13.13 11.04
C GLU A 227 -6.45 12.04 10.19
N VAL A 228 -6.25 12.33 8.90
CA VAL A 228 -5.63 11.40 7.93
C VAL A 228 -4.11 11.26 8.06
N ASP A 229 -3.47 12.09 8.90
CA ASP A 229 -2.02 12.27 9.00
C ASP A 229 -1.45 11.90 10.37
N VAL A 230 -2.23 11.17 11.17
CA VAL A 230 -1.81 10.71 12.50
C VAL A 230 -0.71 9.67 12.34
N PRO A 231 0.42 9.74 13.05
CA PRO A 231 1.39 8.65 13.04
C PRO A 231 0.94 7.49 13.96
N ASN A 232 1.22 6.25 13.55
CA ASN A 232 1.16 5.08 14.43
C ASN A 232 2.31 5.09 15.48
N PRO A 233 2.37 4.13 16.43
CA PRO A 233 3.45 4.04 17.43
C PRO A 233 4.86 3.91 16.87
N HIS A 234 5.03 3.53 15.60
CA HIS A 234 6.31 3.52 14.92
C HIS A 234 6.67 4.87 14.28
N GLY A 235 5.81 5.89 14.42
CA GLY A 235 5.99 7.20 13.81
C GLY A 235 5.61 7.27 12.33
N LEU A 236 5.00 6.21 11.77
CA LEU A 236 4.59 6.17 10.38
C LEU A 236 3.15 6.67 10.24
N VAL A 237 2.93 7.61 9.33
CA VAL A 237 1.59 8.09 8.94
C VAL A 237 0.95 7.17 7.89
N PRO A 238 -0.39 7.21 7.66
CA PRO A 238 -1.06 6.34 6.70
C PRO A 238 -0.47 6.40 5.29
N LEU A 239 -0.08 7.60 4.85
CA LEU A 239 0.52 7.84 3.54
C LEU A 239 1.86 7.10 3.37
N ALA A 240 2.58 6.82 4.46
CA ALA A 240 3.84 6.11 4.47
C ALA A 240 3.68 4.57 4.39
N SER A 241 2.45 4.03 4.43
CA SER A 241 2.26 2.58 4.36
C SER A 241 2.51 2.03 2.96
N MET A 242 3.44 1.09 2.86
CA MET A 242 3.75 0.36 1.61
C MET A 242 2.63 -0.57 1.15
N ARG A 243 1.65 -0.85 2.02
CA ARG A 243 0.50 -1.72 1.70
C ARG A 243 -0.67 -0.97 1.07
N ASN A 244 -0.62 0.35 1.07
CA ASN A 244 -1.67 1.20 0.52
C ASN A 244 -1.52 1.34 -1.00
N THR A 245 -2.64 1.24 -1.71
CA THR A 245 -2.63 1.45 -3.17
C THR A 245 -2.26 2.89 -3.50
N LEU A 246 -1.62 3.11 -4.65
CA LEU A 246 -1.35 4.48 -5.12
C LEU A 246 -2.63 5.32 -5.15
N ARG A 247 -3.77 4.73 -5.53
CA ARG A 247 -5.08 5.41 -5.53
C ARG A 247 -5.51 5.85 -4.12
N TYR A 248 -5.37 4.99 -3.11
CA TYR A 248 -5.70 5.34 -1.74
C TYR A 248 -4.72 6.38 -1.16
N ARG A 249 -3.43 6.30 -1.51
CA ARG A 249 -2.45 7.34 -1.14
C ARG A 249 -2.80 8.70 -1.75
N MET A 250 -3.23 8.74 -3.01
CA MET A 250 -3.73 9.98 -3.64
C MET A 250 -4.98 10.50 -2.92
N TRP A 251 -5.91 9.63 -2.54
CA TRP A 251 -7.06 10.02 -1.72
C TRP A 251 -6.63 10.67 -0.40
N LEU A 252 -5.63 10.11 0.31
CA LEU A 252 -5.10 10.70 1.54
C LEU A 252 -4.57 12.12 1.29
N VAL A 253 -3.78 12.31 0.22
CA VAL A 253 -3.24 13.64 -0.17
C VAL A 253 -4.36 14.63 -0.45
N GLU A 254 -5.38 14.24 -1.21
CA GLU A 254 -6.56 15.06 -1.51
C GLU A 254 -7.35 15.48 -0.25
N HIS A 255 -7.27 14.67 0.81
CA HIS A 255 -7.94 14.89 2.10
C HIS A 255 -7.05 15.55 3.15
N GLY A 256 -5.87 16.05 2.74
CA GLY A 256 -5.00 16.88 3.58
C GLY A 256 -3.78 16.17 4.15
N ALA A 257 -3.47 14.95 3.69
CA ALA A 257 -2.22 14.29 4.10
C ALA A 257 -0.99 15.05 3.58
N SER A 258 -0.02 15.26 4.47
CA SER A 258 1.21 16.00 4.23
C SER A 258 2.14 15.17 3.38
N LEU A 259 2.68 15.80 2.34
CA LEU A 259 3.78 15.24 1.53
C LEU A 259 5.15 15.49 2.15
N THR A 260 5.25 16.33 3.17
CA THR A 260 6.52 16.81 3.75
C THR A 260 6.92 16.11 5.05
N THR A 261 6.13 15.13 5.51
CA THR A 261 6.40 14.42 6.76
C THR A 261 7.60 13.51 6.57
N GLU A 262 8.67 13.72 7.33
CA GLU A 262 9.85 12.85 7.33
C GLU A 262 9.50 11.45 7.86
N ILE A 263 10.07 10.43 7.23
CA ILE A 263 9.80 9.04 7.58
C ILE A 263 10.88 8.52 8.53
N PRO A 264 10.52 8.04 9.73
CA PRO A 264 11.48 7.45 10.67
C PRO A 264 12.26 6.28 10.05
N GLY A 265 13.57 6.19 10.34
CA GLY A 265 14.44 5.14 9.82
C GLY A 265 14.77 5.27 8.33
N ARG A 266 14.80 6.51 7.82
CA ARG A 266 15.18 6.86 6.45
C ARG A 266 16.25 7.96 6.45
N PRO A 267 16.94 8.18 5.32
CA PRO A 267 17.83 9.32 5.19
C PRO A 267 17.12 10.63 5.52
N VAL A 268 17.86 11.59 6.07
CA VAL A 268 17.35 12.94 6.36
C VAL A 268 16.73 13.54 5.10
N GLY A 269 15.58 14.19 5.23
CA GLY A 269 14.83 14.73 4.09
C GLY A 269 14.01 13.71 3.29
N PHE A 270 14.07 12.42 3.62
CA PHE A 270 13.19 11.41 3.03
C PHE A 270 11.78 11.52 3.64
N THR A 271 10.82 11.88 2.78
CA THR A 271 9.47 12.25 3.19
C THR A 271 8.39 11.33 2.64
N THR A 272 7.17 11.49 3.12
CA THR A 272 5.94 10.94 2.55
C THR A 272 5.77 11.17 1.04
N ALA A 273 6.33 12.25 0.47
CA ALA A 273 6.35 12.45 -0.98
C ALA A 273 7.12 11.36 -1.72
N HIS A 274 8.21 10.86 -1.12
CA HIS A 274 8.97 9.73 -1.66
C HIS A 274 8.15 8.45 -1.54
N MET A 275 7.53 8.22 -0.37
CA MET A 275 6.69 7.04 -0.12
C MET A 275 5.47 6.95 -1.03
N LEU A 276 4.89 8.08 -1.44
CA LEU A 276 3.78 8.10 -2.38
C LEU A 276 4.10 7.29 -3.64
N PHE A 277 5.33 7.43 -4.14
CA PHE A 277 5.78 6.79 -5.37
C PHE A 277 6.51 5.45 -5.16
N CYS A 278 6.84 5.08 -3.93
CA CYS A 278 7.38 3.75 -3.63
C CYS A 278 6.38 2.66 -4.04
N PRO A 279 6.85 1.55 -4.64
CA PRO A 279 5.97 0.50 -5.12
C PRO A 279 5.23 -0.19 -3.96
N GLU A 280 4.02 -0.63 -4.22
CA GLU A 280 3.30 -1.55 -3.33
C GLU A 280 4.10 -2.87 -3.21
N VAL A 281 4.11 -3.48 -2.02
CA VAL A 281 4.72 -4.80 -1.76
C VAL A 281 4.29 -5.78 -2.86
N PRO A 282 5.19 -6.58 -3.44
CA PRO A 282 4.90 -7.29 -4.69
C PRO A 282 3.84 -8.36 -4.49
N SER A 283 2.65 -8.11 -5.05
CA SER A 283 1.89 -9.21 -5.63
C SER A 283 2.50 -9.48 -7.01
N TRP A 284 2.92 -10.72 -7.22
CA TRP A 284 3.70 -11.24 -8.34
C TRP A 284 3.06 -11.12 -9.74
N THR A 285 2.03 -10.29 -9.92
CA THR A 285 1.08 -10.43 -11.02
C THR A 285 0.79 -9.18 -11.83
N PHE A 286 1.44 -8.02 -11.61
CA PHE A 286 1.04 -6.79 -12.31
C PHE A 286 2.17 -6.04 -13.01
N SER A 287 2.02 -5.91 -14.33
CA SER A 287 2.88 -5.16 -15.24
C SER A 287 3.01 -3.68 -14.83
N PRO A 288 4.22 -3.06 -14.91
CA PRO A 288 4.45 -1.63 -14.68
C PRO A 288 3.51 -0.71 -15.48
N SER A 289 3.16 -1.13 -16.69
CA SER A 289 2.28 -0.41 -17.61
C SER A 289 0.84 -0.24 -17.10
N PHE A 290 0.38 -1.07 -16.16
CA PHE A 290 -0.97 -0.95 -15.60
C PHE A 290 -1.08 0.12 -14.49
N ARG A 291 0.04 0.48 -13.83
CA ARG A 291 0.00 1.34 -12.63
C ARG A 291 -0.36 2.79 -12.93
N TYR A 292 0.09 3.32 -14.06
CA TYR A 292 0.07 4.77 -14.30
C TYR A 292 -0.90 5.24 -15.38
N ASN A 293 -1.42 4.34 -16.21
CA ASN A 293 -2.34 4.69 -17.30
C ASN A 293 -3.75 5.12 -16.85
N SER A 294 -4.07 5.04 -15.55
CA SER A 294 -5.40 5.35 -15.02
C SER A 294 -5.42 6.39 -13.89
N ILE A 295 -4.27 6.94 -13.52
CA ILE A 295 -4.14 7.83 -12.35
C ILE A 295 -3.80 9.24 -12.83
N SER A 296 -4.62 10.22 -12.42
CA SER A 296 -4.34 11.62 -12.67
C SER A 296 -3.32 12.15 -11.65
N PHE A 297 -2.16 12.61 -12.12
CA PHE A 297 -1.12 13.19 -11.28
C PHE A 297 -1.32 14.69 -10.98
N LYS A 298 -2.46 15.27 -11.37
CA LYS A 298 -2.77 16.70 -11.16
C LYS A 298 -2.55 17.21 -9.73
N PRO A 299 -2.87 16.46 -8.66
CA PRO A 299 -2.67 16.93 -7.28
C PRO A 299 -1.20 17.17 -6.89
N LEU A 300 -0.24 16.61 -7.63
CA LEU A 300 1.19 16.75 -7.34
C LEU A 300 1.81 18.04 -7.89
N GLY A 301 1.26 18.59 -8.97
CA GLY A 301 1.84 19.75 -9.67
C GLY A 301 1.87 21.04 -8.85
N SER A 302 1.02 21.16 -7.81
CA SER A 302 1.00 22.33 -6.91
C SER A 302 2.00 22.28 -5.76
N HIS A 303 2.61 21.10 -5.49
CA HIS A 303 3.56 20.91 -4.39
C HIS A 303 5.03 20.87 -4.83
N SER A 304 5.29 21.20 -6.10
CA SER A 304 6.61 21.30 -6.74
C SER A 304 7.40 22.54 -6.27
N SER A 305 7.77 22.57 -4.98
CA SER A 305 8.78 23.52 -4.48
C SER A 305 10.15 22.84 -4.40
N LYS A 306 11.14 23.41 -5.11
CA LYS A 306 12.49 22.88 -5.35
C LYS A 306 13.28 22.38 -4.12
N SER A 307 12.99 22.85 -2.92
CA SER A 307 13.82 22.58 -1.73
C SER A 307 13.18 21.66 -0.68
N ALA A 308 11.90 21.31 -0.82
CA ALA A 308 11.17 20.57 0.22
C ALA A 308 11.14 19.05 -0.01
N SER A 309 11.85 18.57 -1.04
CA SER A 309 11.62 17.24 -1.62
C SER A 309 12.90 16.45 -1.92
N LEU A 310 14.07 16.93 -1.49
CA LEU A 310 15.34 16.23 -1.63
C LEU A 310 15.72 15.57 -0.31
N ASP A 311 16.13 14.31 -0.37
CA ASP A 311 16.71 13.60 0.76
C ASP A 311 18.25 13.68 0.77
N ALA A 312 18.89 13.04 1.74
CA ALA A 312 20.35 12.98 1.88
C ALA A 312 21.01 11.86 1.04
N CYS A 313 20.31 11.27 0.07
CA CYS A 313 20.85 10.20 -0.79
C CYS A 313 22.03 10.70 -1.64
N LYS A 314 23.08 9.88 -1.76
CA LYS A 314 24.31 10.22 -2.51
C LYS A 314 24.47 9.45 -3.84
N CYS A 315 23.45 8.72 -4.27
CA CYS A 315 23.54 7.94 -5.49
C CYS A 315 23.53 8.83 -6.74
N GLY A 316 24.34 8.48 -7.75
CA GLY A 316 24.40 9.17 -9.03
C GLY A 316 23.05 9.24 -9.78
N CYS A 317 22.07 8.42 -9.38
CA CYS A 317 20.67 8.47 -9.83
C CYS A 317 20.05 9.86 -9.62
N SER A 318 20.59 10.65 -8.69
CA SER A 318 20.29 12.06 -8.49
C SER A 318 21.58 12.84 -8.18
N LYS A 319 21.56 14.17 -8.34
CA LYS A 319 22.77 14.98 -8.10
C LYS A 319 22.92 15.42 -6.65
N ASP A 320 21.82 15.90 -6.06
CA ASP A 320 21.81 16.62 -4.78
C ASP A 320 20.86 15.97 -3.75
N GLY A 321 20.66 14.65 -3.84
CA GLY A 321 19.61 13.94 -3.10
C GLY A 321 18.51 13.40 -4.00
N CYS A 322 17.90 12.27 -3.65
CA CYS A 322 16.76 11.76 -4.38
C CYS A 322 15.58 12.73 -4.25
N HIS A 323 14.97 13.07 -5.39
CA HIS A 323 13.68 13.76 -5.41
C HIS A 323 12.54 12.73 -5.39
N SER A 324 11.35 13.09 -4.91
CA SER A 324 10.16 12.22 -5.00
C SER A 324 9.88 11.74 -6.43
N TYR A 325 10.06 12.61 -7.43
CA TYR A 325 9.99 12.23 -8.85
C TYR A 325 11.12 11.29 -9.29
N THR A 326 12.31 11.34 -8.69
CA THR A 326 13.35 10.32 -8.94
C THR A 326 12.81 8.93 -8.59
N VAL A 327 12.13 8.79 -7.45
CA VAL A 327 11.48 7.53 -7.04
C VAL A 327 10.37 7.13 -8.01
N MET A 328 9.50 8.08 -8.39
CA MET A 328 8.42 7.86 -9.35
C MET A 328 8.91 7.27 -10.66
N TRP A 329 9.92 7.91 -11.28
CA TRP A 329 10.43 7.48 -12.59
C TRP A 329 11.12 6.12 -12.52
N ARG A 330 11.87 5.85 -11.43
CA ARG A 330 12.46 4.52 -11.20
C ARG A 330 11.40 3.43 -11.12
N VAL A 331 10.31 3.67 -10.39
CA VAL A 331 9.22 2.69 -10.27
C VAL A 331 8.45 2.54 -11.59
N ALA A 332 8.25 3.63 -12.33
CA ALA A 332 7.61 3.59 -13.65
C ALA A 332 8.37 2.75 -14.67
N LEU A 333 9.70 2.69 -14.52
CA LEU A 333 10.56 1.88 -15.36
C LEU A 333 10.56 0.40 -15.00
N GLY A 334 10.04 0.06 -13.82
CA GLY A 334 10.41 -1.17 -13.13
C GLY A 334 11.87 -1.04 -12.69
N ASP A 335 12.15 -1.12 -11.40
CA ASP A 335 13.52 -1.33 -10.95
C ASP A 335 13.95 -2.70 -11.49
N TRP A 336 14.51 -2.73 -12.69
CA TRP A 336 15.16 -3.91 -13.24
C TRP A 336 16.43 -4.07 -12.43
N SER A 337 16.30 -4.68 -11.25
CA SER A 337 17.47 -5.21 -10.59
C SER A 337 18.01 -6.31 -11.50
N VAL A 338 19.27 -6.13 -11.91
CA VAL A 338 20.29 -7.15 -12.20
C VAL A 338 20.73 -7.30 -13.67
N ASP A 339 19.93 -6.99 -14.69
CA ASP A 339 20.41 -7.12 -16.08
C ASP A 339 20.58 -5.75 -16.76
N GLN A 340 21.82 -5.46 -17.17
CA GLN A 340 22.16 -4.29 -17.99
C GLN A 340 21.16 -4.14 -19.15
N ILE A 341 20.72 -2.90 -19.41
CA ILE A 341 19.90 -2.61 -20.59
C ILE A 341 20.72 -2.94 -21.84
N THR A 342 20.54 -4.14 -22.39
CA THR A 342 21.04 -4.51 -23.71
C THR A 342 20.44 -3.60 -24.78
N GLN A 343 21.11 -3.42 -25.92
CA GLN A 343 20.56 -2.67 -27.06
C GLN A 343 19.14 -3.14 -27.46
N ALA A 344 18.85 -4.44 -27.34
CA ALA A 344 17.52 -4.99 -27.61
C ALA A 344 16.47 -4.52 -26.59
N SER A 345 16.84 -4.47 -25.31
CA SER A 345 15.96 -3.97 -24.24
C SER A 345 15.79 -2.44 -24.25
N LEU A 346 16.75 -1.69 -24.82
CA LEU A 346 16.66 -0.22 -24.94
C LEU A 346 15.46 0.20 -25.79
N ARG A 347 15.17 -0.51 -26.89
CA ARG A 347 14.01 -0.22 -27.75
C ARG A 347 12.68 -0.53 -27.07
N LEU A 348 12.59 -1.67 -26.40
CA LEU A 348 11.40 -2.05 -25.63
C LEU A 348 11.12 -1.06 -24.49
N THR A 349 12.17 -0.63 -23.81
CA THR A 349 12.12 0.40 -22.77
C THR A 349 11.69 1.74 -23.39
N GLY A 350 12.31 2.14 -24.50
CA GLY A 350 11.94 3.31 -25.30
C GLY A 350 10.45 3.43 -25.64
N ASP A 351 9.82 2.35 -26.09
CA ASP A 351 8.39 2.33 -26.38
C ASP A 351 7.52 2.51 -25.13
N GLN A 352 7.95 1.98 -23.97
CA GLN A 352 7.24 2.18 -22.70
C GLN A 352 7.35 3.63 -22.23
N ILE A 353 8.53 4.23 -22.37
CA ILE A 353 8.81 5.62 -22.02
C ILE A 353 7.94 6.56 -22.83
N MET A 354 7.90 6.34 -24.15
CA MET A 354 7.11 7.15 -25.06
C MET A 354 5.64 7.17 -24.64
N LYS A 355 5.05 5.99 -24.40
CA LYS A 355 3.65 5.88 -23.96
C LYS A 355 3.40 6.57 -22.61
N LEU A 356 4.35 6.47 -21.68
CA LEU A 356 4.26 7.14 -20.39
C LEU A 356 4.33 8.66 -20.55
N CYS A 357 5.28 9.18 -21.33
CA CYS A 357 5.42 10.60 -21.62
C CYS A 357 4.18 11.15 -22.33
N GLU A 358 3.68 10.45 -23.36
CA GLU A 358 2.43 10.83 -24.05
C GLU A 358 1.22 10.88 -23.12
N HIS A 359 1.17 9.99 -22.12
CA HIS A 359 0.10 9.99 -21.13
C HIS A 359 0.22 11.18 -20.18
N LEU A 360 1.43 11.44 -19.68
CA LEU A 360 1.68 12.51 -18.72
C LEU A 360 1.50 13.89 -19.36
N GLU A 361 2.01 14.09 -20.57
CA GLU A 361 1.92 15.36 -21.30
C GLU A 361 0.49 15.75 -21.69
N LYS A 362 -0.48 14.81 -21.66
CA LYS A 362 -1.91 15.14 -21.87
C LYS A 362 -2.50 15.95 -20.73
N ASP A 363 -2.07 15.69 -19.50
CA ASP A 363 -2.71 16.18 -18.28
C ASP A 363 -1.77 16.96 -17.36
N TRP A 364 -0.46 16.94 -17.63
CA TRP A 364 0.59 17.55 -16.83
C TRP A 364 1.64 18.23 -17.73
N THR A 365 1.81 19.54 -17.56
CA THR A 365 2.93 20.27 -18.15
C THR A 365 4.15 20.12 -17.23
N LEU A 366 5.12 19.31 -17.66
CA LEU A 366 6.37 19.14 -16.92
C LEU A 366 7.18 20.45 -16.96
N SER A 367 7.70 20.83 -15.80
CA SER A 367 8.69 21.90 -15.66
C SER A 367 10.06 21.44 -16.18
N ARG A 368 10.96 22.41 -16.39
CA ARG A 368 12.32 22.13 -16.85
C ARG A 368 13.08 21.21 -15.89
N ASP A 369 12.90 21.40 -14.58
CA ASP A 369 13.57 20.59 -13.57
C ASP A 369 13.01 19.15 -13.54
N GLU A 370 11.70 18.98 -13.73
CA GLU A 370 11.06 17.66 -13.82
C GLU A 370 11.54 16.88 -15.05
N MET A 371 11.72 17.56 -16.19
CA MET A 371 12.32 16.97 -17.39
C MET A 371 13.78 16.55 -17.14
N SER A 372 14.56 17.39 -16.44
CA SER A 372 15.96 17.09 -16.10
C SER A 372 16.07 15.87 -15.17
N ILE A 373 15.24 15.79 -14.12
CA ILE A 373 15.16 14.63 -13.22
C ILE A 373 14.85 13.36 -14.01
N LEU A 374 13.87 13.44 -14.92
CA LEU A 374 13.53 12.33 -15.79
C LEU A 374 14.75 11.92 -16.63
N LEU A 375 15.32 12.84 -17.42
CA LEU A 375 16.46 12.54 -18.30
C LEU A 375 17.62 11.88 -17.54
N ARG A 376 17.89 12.36 -16.31
CA ARG A 376 18.89 11.77 -15.42
C ARG A 376 18.57 10.34 -15.04
N VAL A 377 17.37 10.07 -14.52
CA VAL A 377 16.97 8.71 -14.12
C VAL A 377 17.08 7.75 -15.31
N TYR A 378 16.59 8.17 -16.47
CA TYR A 378 16.60 7.35 -17.68
C TYR A 378 18.00 7.05 -18.18
N THR A 379 18.85 8.07 -18.26
CA THR A 379 20.22 7.92 -18.73
C THR A 379 21.04 7.11 -17.74
N PHE A 380 20.83 7.32 -16.43
CA PHE A 380 21.47 6.54 -15.38
C PHE A 380 21.12 5.05 -15.50
N MET A 381 19.83 4.70 -15.62
CA MET A 381 19.39 3.30 -15.71
C MET A 381 19.84 2.61 -17.00
N ALA A 382 20.14 3.37 -18.05
CA ALA A 382 20.70 2.82 -19.29
C ALA A 382 22.20 2.57 -19.20
N LEU A 383 22.93 3.30 -18.36
CA LEU A 383 24.37 3.10 -18.16
C LEU A 383 24.63 1.97 -17.16
N PRO A 384 25.80 1.30 -17.21
CA PRO A 384 26.16 0.25 -16.27
C PRO A 384 26.63 0.83 -14.92
N ILE A 385 25.84 1.72 -14.32
CA ILE A 385 26.13 2.37 -13.04
C ILE A 385 25.32 1.68 -11.95
N ARG A 386 25.96 1.39 -10.81
CA ARG A 386 25.29 0.75 -9.67
C ARG A 386 24.48 1.76 -8.87
N HIS A 387 23.27 1.36 -8.49
CA HIS A 387 22.45 2.13 -7.57
C HIS A 387 23.00 2.01 -6.14
N THR A 388 23.27 3.15 -5.52
CA THR A 388 23.49 3.31 -4.07
C THR A 388 22.34 4.07 -3.41
N CYS A 389 21.15 4.14 -4.05
CA CYS A 389 20.04 4.96 -3.56
C CYS A 389 19.35 4.26 -2.34
N CYS A 390 18.77 5.05 -1.44
CA CYS A 390 18.08 4.64 -0.20
C CYS A 390 16.81 3.76 -0.34
N CYS A 391 16.55 3.30 -1.56
CA CYS A 391 15.29 2.72 -2.01
C CYS A 391 15.62 1.79 -3.17
N SER A 392 15.92 0.53 -2.90
CA SER A 392 16.26 -0.46 -3.92
C SER A 392 15.53 -1.77 -3.66
N TRP A 393 15.27 -2.51 -4.73
CA TRP A 393 14.82 -3.89 -4.57
C TRP A 393 16.03 -4.75 -4.23
N GLU A 394 15.94 -5.42 -3.08
CA GLU A 394 16.86 -6.50 -2.74
C GLU A 394 16.24 -7.82 -3.15
N HIS A 395 17.04 -8.65 -3.81
CA HIS A 395 16.70 -10.04 -4.03
C HIS A 395 16.97 -10.84 -2.75
N LYS A 396 15.90 -11.32 -2.12
CA LYS A 396 15.99 -12.12 -0.89
C LYS A 396 15.52 -13.54 -1.12
N PHE A 397 16.12 -14.47 -0.38
CA PHE A 397 15.64 -15.84 -0.30
C PHE A 397 15.01 -16.06 1.07
N ASP A 398 13.74 -16.46 1.08
CA ASP A 398 13.03 -16.88 2.29
C ASP A 398 12.66 -18.36 2.19
N GLN A 399 12.75 -19.11 3.30
CA GLN A 399 12.48 -20.55 3.29
C GLN A 399 11.02 -20.89 2.99
N MET A 400 10.06 -20.00 3.26
CA MET A 400 8.63 -20.22 2.97
C MET A 400 8.22 -19.72 1.58
N ARG A 401 8.81 -18.62 1.09
CA ARG A 401 8.42 -17.93 -0.15
C ARG A 401 9.38 -18.17 -1.32
N GLY A 402 10.53 -18.79 -1.08
CA GLY A 402 11.60 -18.94 -2.05
C GLY A 402 12.29 -17.61 -2.36
N HIS A 403 12.88 -17.52 -3.56
CA HIS A 403 13.42 -16.27 -4.09
C HIS A 403 12.28 -15.25 -4.26
N HIS A 404 12.42 -14.09 -3.63
CA HIS A 404 11.47 -12.99 -3.77
C HIS A 404 12.20 -11.65 -3.70
N PHE A 405 11.69 -10.68 -4.44
CA PHE A 405 12.19 -9.31 -4.38
C PHE A 405 11.45 -8.60 -3.24
N GLU A 406 12.20 -8.03 -2.31
CA GLU A 406 11.67 -7.18 -1.25
C GLU A 406 12.21 -5.78 -1.47
N TRP A 407 11.32 -4.78 -1.37
CA TRP A 407 11.78 -3.40 -1.32
C TRP A 407 12.49 -3.20 0.02
N ALA A 408 13.81 -3.19 -0.03
CA ALA A 408 14.63 -3.05 1.14
C ALA A 408 15.13 -1.62 1.24
N TYR A 409 15.20 -1.17 2.47
CA TYR A 409 15.78 0.11 2.80
C TYR A 409 17.09 -0.22 3.49
N SER A 410 18.12 -0.36 2.66
CA SER A 410 19.48 -0.52 3.11
C SER A 410 20.04 0.87 3.40
N ASP A 411 20.46 1.09 4.64
CA ASP A 411 21.45 2.12 4.92
C ASP A 411 22.76 1.59 4.32
N CYS A 412 23.01 1.87 3.04
CA CYS A 412 24.33 1.62 2.46
C CYS A 412 25.34 2.38 3.30
N GLU A 413 26.33 1.67 3.86
CA GLU A 413 27.37 2.30 4.68
C GLU A 413 28.06 3.37 3.83
N GLU A 414 28.36 4.54 4.40
CA GLU A 414 28.92 5.66 3.63
C GLU A 414 30.20 5.27 2.89
N ASP A 415 31.01 4.38 3.48
CA ASP A 415 32.24 3.85 2.91
C ASP A 415 31.98 2.96 1.68
N GLU A 416 30.93 2.13 1.70
CA GLU A 416 30.52 1.31 0.55
C GLU A 416 29.99 2.20 -0.59
N VAL A 417 29.19 3.21 -0.25
CA VAL A 417 28.69 4.17 -1.23
C VAL A 417 29.84 4.90 -1.92
N GLU A 418 30.84 5.34 -1.17
CA GLU A 418 31.98 6.04 -1.75
C GLU A 418 32.84 5.11 -2.60
N GLN A 419 33.09 3.87 -2.16
CA GLN A 419 33.80 2.88 -2.96
C GLN A 419 33.10 2.61 -4.30
N ILE A 420 31.79 2.40 -4.30
CA ILE A 420 31.02 2.18 -5.54
C ILE A 420 31.12 3.40 -6.47
N ARG A 421 31.08 4.62 -5.92
CA ARG A 421 31.20 5.86 -6.71
C ARG A 421 32.59 6.07 -7.29
N GLU A 422 33.63 5.67 -6.57
CA GLU A 422 35.00 5.68 -7.09
C GLU A 422 35.16 4.67 -8.24
N GLU A 423 34.64 3.46 -8.06
CA GLU A 423 34.64 2.40 -9.07
C GLU A 423 33.85 2.81 -10.33
N ASP A 424 32.67 3.42 -10.18
CA ASP A 424 31.80 3.86 -11.30
C ASP A 424 32.11 5.30 -11.77
N SER A 425 33.24 5.88 -11.36
CA SER A 425 33.54 7.31 -11.57
C SER A 425 33.60 7.72 -13.04
N HIS A 426 34.07 6.82 -13.91
CA HIS A 426 34.15 7.06 -15.35
C HIS A 426 32.75 7.12 -15.98
N GLU A 427 31.87 6.17 -15.66
CA GLU A 427 30.49 6.11 -16.15
C GLU A 427 29.64 7.26 -15.57
N LEU A 428 29.90 7.66 -14.32
CA LEU A 428 29.27 8.84 -13.71
C LEU A 428 29.68 10.13 -14.44
N ALA A 429 30.94 10.28 -14.84
CA ALA A 429 31.37 11.42 -15.64
C ALA A 429 30.73 11.42 -17.04
N LEU A 430 30.56 10.24 -17.65
CA LEU A 430 29.84 10.06 -18.91
C LEU A 430 28.37 10.49 -18.77
N LEU A 431 27.69 10.10 -17.68
CA LEU A 431 26.32 10.52 -17.37
C LEU A 431 26.20 12.05 -17.35
N GLU A 432 27.08 12.76 -16.63
CA GLU A 432 27.03 14.23 -16.57
C GLU A 432 27.18 14.88 -17.96
N ASN A 433 28.09 14.37 -18.79
CA ASN A 433 28.28 14.87 -20.15
C ASN A 433 27.04 14.63 -21.03
N LEU A 434 26.42 13.45 -20.94
CA LEU A 434 25.20 13.12 -21.67
C LEU A 434 24.02 13.98 -21.22
N LEU A 435 23.90 14.30 -19.93
CA LEU A 435 22.83 15.16 -19.46
C LEU A 435 22.95 16.57 -20.00
N VAL A 436 24.16 17.15 -20.05
CA VAL A 436 24.38 18.45 -20.69
C VAL A 436 24.00 18.41 -22.17
N GLU A 437 24.37 17.34 -22.88
CA GLU A 437 24.00 17.12 -24.28
C GLU A 437 22.47 17.05 -24.46
N PHE A 438 21.80 16.20 -23.70
CA PHE A 438 20.36 15.96 -23.79
C PHE A 438 19.54 17.18 -23.39
N GLU A 439 19.95 17.89 -22.33
CA GLU A 439 19.33 19.12 -21.89
C GLU A 439 19.42 20.23 -22.95
N SER A 440 20.59 20.41 -23.57
CA SER A 440 20.71 21.35 -24.69
C SER A 440 19.85 20.93 -25.87
N LYS A 441 19.86 19.62 -26.19
CA LYS A 441 19.20 19.12 -27.39
C LYS A 441 17.67 19.19 -27.31
N ILE A 442 17.10 18.91 -26.15
CA ILE A 442 15.65 19.01 -25.97
C ILE A 442 15.17 20.47 -26.10
N ASP A 443 15.96 21.43 -25.60
CA ASP A 443 15.66 22.86 -25.75
C ASP A 443 15.76 23.29 -27.22
N ASP A 444 16.78 22.83 -27.94
CA ASP A 444 16.95 23.10 -29.38
C ASP A 444 15.83 22.51 -30.24
N MET A 445 15.37 21.29 -29.92
CA MET A 445 14.32 20.61 -30.67
C MET A 445 12.92 21.19 -30.40
N GLY A 446 12.70 21.78 -29.22
CA GLY A 446 11.42 22.38 -28.83
C GLY A 446 10.23 21.42 -28.97
N CYS A 447 10.48 20.11 -28.83
CA CYS A 447 9.52 19.05 -29.08
C CYS A 447 9.04 18.42 -27.76
N PRO A 448 7.88 17.73 -27.77
CA PRO A 448 7.44 16.94 -26.62
C PRO A 448 8.48 15.89 -26.21
N LEU A 449 8.53 15.59 -24.91
CA LEU A 449 9.48 14.65 -24.32
C LEU A 449 9.35 13.26 -24.95
N ALA A 450 8.12 12.81 -25.22
CA ALA A 450 7.88 11.55 -25.92
C ALA A 450 8.58 11.49 -27.29
N THR A 451 8.52 12.60 -28.04
CA THR A 451 9.20 12.72 -29.34
C THR A 451 10.71 12.75 -29.18
N PHE A 452 11.23 13.48 -28.19
CA PHE A 452 12.67 13.52 -27.91
C PHE A 452 13.24 12.12 -27.61
N PHE A 453 12.57 11.35 -26.76
CA PHE A 453 13.00 9.98 -26.45
C PHE A 453 13.05 9.10 -27.69
N GLN A 454 11.98 9.16 -28.49
CA GLN A 454 11.83 8.34 -29.68
C GLN A 454 12.86 8.67 -30.77
N THR A 455 13.17 9.95 -30.95
CA THR A 455 13.89 10.41 -32.15
C THR A 455 15.35 10.77 -31.90
N TYR A 456 15.75 10.97 -30.64
CA TYR A 456 17.12 11.34 -30.29
C TYR A 456 17.72 10.44 -29.22
N TRP A 457 17.08 10.36 -28.05
CA TRP A 457 17.67 9.70 -26.88
C TRP A 457 17.94 8.20 -27.14
N ILE A 458 16.98 7.46 -27.71
CA ILE A 458 17.17 6.02 -27.99
C ILE A 458 18.36 5.78 -28.92
N ASP A 459 18.45 6.52 -30.02
CA ASP A 459 19.52 6.34 -30.99
C ASP A 459 20.87 6.74 -30.41
N ARG A 460 20.93 7.85 -29.65
CA ARG A 460 22.16 8.30 -29.00
C ARG A 460 22.62 7.32 -27.92
N MET A 461 21.73 6.85 -27.06
CA MET A 461 22.07 5.84 -26.05
C MET A 461 22.48 4.51 -26.68
N GLY A 462 21.91 4.14 -27.83
CA GLY A 462 22.36 2.96 -28.59
C GLY A 462 23.82 3.05 -29.03
N GLN A 463 24.27 4.24 -29.45
CA GLN A 463 25.68 4.50 -29.79
C GLN A 463 26.57 4.47 -28.54
N VAL A 464 26.15 5.14 -27.46
CA VAL A 464 26.91 5.18 -26.20
C VAL A 464 27.12 3.76 -25.65
N LEU A 465 26.07 2.94 -25.65
CA LEU A 465 26.16 1.55 -25.20
C LEU A 465 27.08 0.71 -26.08
N GLN A 466 27.07 0.95 -27.39
CA GLN A 466 28.01 0.32 -28.30
C GLN A 466 29.45 0.75 -28.01
N GLU A 467 29.70 2.05 -27.80
CA GLU A 467 31.02 2.57 -27.42
C GLU A 467 31.52 1.95 -26.09
N ILE A 468 30.63 1.79 -25.11
CA ILE A 468 30.97 1.12 -23.83
C ILE A 468 31.32 -0.35 -24.08
N GLN A 469 30.53 -1.06 -24.89
CA GLN A 469 30.78 -2.47 -25.20
C GLN A 469 32.07 -2.68 -26.01
N GLU A 470 32.43 -1.72 -26.86
CA GLU A 470 33.68 -1.70 -27.63
C GLU A 470 34.90 -1.32 -26.76
N ARG A 471 34.69 -0.62 -25.64
CA ARG A 471 35.74 -0.35 -24.64
C ARG A 471 36.05 -1.55 -23.75
N THR A 472 35.18 -2.55 -23.70
CA THR A 472 35.34 -3.71 -22.83
C THR A 472 36.59 -4.50 -23.24
N LEU A 473 37.56 -4.54 -22.31
CA LEU A 473 38.96 -4.93 -22.42
C LEU A 473 39.88 -3.85 -23.01
N LEU A 474 40.16 -2.83 -22.21
CA LEU A 474 41.37 -2.04 -22.41
C LEU A 474 42.60 -2.94 -22.19
N GLU A 475 43.63 -2.78 -23.02
CA GLU A 475 44.91 -3.51 -22.91
C GLU A 475 45.49 -3.45 -21.48
N GLU A 476 45.26 -2.34 -20.77
CA GLU A 476 45.69 -2.13 -19.38
C GLU A 476 44.97 -3.03 -18.38
N GLU A 477 43.72 -3.41 -18.62
CA GLU A 477 42.93 -4.31 -17.76
C GLU A 477 43.32 -5.77 -18.00
N ILE A 478 43.58 -6.14 -19.26
CA ILE A 478 44.17 -7.42 -19.62
C ILE A 478 45.54 -7.55 -18.95
N GLN A 479 46.37 -6.51 -19.07
CA GLN A 479 47.72 -6.50 -18.51
C GLN A 479 47.71 -6.44 -16.97
N GLY A 480 46.73 -5.76 -16.37
CA GLY A 480 46.49 -5.75 -14.93
C GLY A 480 46.06 -7.12 -14.40
N ALA A 481 45.11 -7.78 -15.07
CA ALA A 481 44.69 -9.14 -14.75
C ALA A 481 45.85 -10.13 -14.87
N GLU A 482 46.66 -10.03 -15.92
CA GLU A 482 47.87 -10.84 -16.09
C GLU A 482 48.90 -10.59 -14.99
N THR A 483 49.06 -9.35 -14.54
CA THR A 483 49.98 -8.98 -13.44
C THR A 483 49.52 -9.57 -12.10
N LEU A 484 48.20 -9.77 -11.92
CA LEU A 484 47.60 -10.46 -10.78
C LEU A 484 47.59 -12.00 -10.92
N GLY A 485 48.14 -12.55 -12.02
CA GLY A 485 48.19 -13.98 -12.30
C GLY A 485 46.88 -14.57 -12.83
N ILE A 486 45.93 -13.72 -13.24
CA ILE A 486 44.64 -14.11 -13.80
C ILE A 486 44.77 -14.15 -15.33
N THR A 487 44.61 -15.33 -15.93
CA THR A 487 44.58 -15.49 -17.39
C THR A 487 43.15 -15.45 -17.89
N LEU A 488 42.78 -14.36 -18.58
CA LEU A 488 41.50 -14.25 -19.26
C LEU A 488 41.53 -15.12 -20.53
N ARG A 489 40.74 -16.20 -20.57
CA ARG A 489 40.55 -17.02 -21.78
C ARG A 489 39.21 -16.65 -22.39
N VAL A 490 39.22 -16.18 -23.63
CA VAL A 490 38.00 -16.09 -24.43
C VAL A 490 37.64 -17.53 -24.81
N GLU A 491 36.63 -18.10 -24.16
CA GLU A 491 35.99 -19.30 -24.69
C GLU A 491 35.23 -18.86 -25.94
N GLU A 492 35.64 -19.34 -27.11
CA GLU A 492 34.82 -19.26 -28.30
C GLU A 492 33.52 -20.00 -27.98
N GLU A 493 32.41 -19.26 -27.81
CA GLU A 493 31.09 -19.85 -27.68
C GLU A 493 30.82 -20.74 -28.90
N ASN A 494 31.01 -22.05 -28.72
CA ASN A 494 30.50 -23.05 -29.63
C ASN A 494 28.97 -23.00 -29.57
N LYS A 495 28.37 -22.16 -30.42
CA LYS A 495 26.91 -22.07 -30.66
C LYS A 495 26.25 -23.41 -31.00
N GLU A 496 27.01 -24.47 -31.27
CA GLU A 496 26.48 -25.80 -31.57
C GLU A 496 26.02 -26.60 -30.33
N GLU A 497 26.46 -26.27 -29.11
CA GLU A 497 26.20 -27.11 -27.94
C GLU A 497 24.88 -26.81 -27.19
N ASP A 498 24.30 -25.62 -27.39
CA ASP A 498 23.07 -25.21 -26.70
C ASP A 498 21.79 -25.52 -27.50
N ASP A 499 21.84 -25.37 -28.84
CA ASP A 499 20.74 -25.79 -29.73
C ASP A 499 20.50 -27.31 -29.67
N THR A 500 21.55 -28.10 -29.49
CA THR A 500 21.46 -29.56 -29.36
C THR A 500 20.84 -30.01 -28.03
N LYS A 501 21.01 -29.24 -26.96
CA LYS A 501 20.32 -29.50 -25.67
C LYS A 501 18.84 -29.13 -25.74
N LEU A 502 18.48 -28.02 -26.38
CA LEU A 502 17.09 -27.62 -26.55
C LEU A 502 16.33 -28.62 -27.44
N GLU A 503 16.92 -29.03 -28.58
CA GLU A 503 16.35 -30.08 -29.43
C GLU A 503 16.21 -31.42 -28.70
N HIS A 504 17.16 -31.77 -27.83
CA HIS A 504 17.07 -32.98 -26.99
C HIS A 504 15.85 -32.94 -26.07
N TRP A 505 15.59 -31.82 -25.40
CA TRP A 505 14.45 -31.68 -24.49
C TRP A 505 13.11 -31.56 -25.22
N LEU A 506 13.07 -30.90 -26.39
CA LEU A 506 11.88 -30.85 -27.25
C LEU A 506 11.48 -32.25 -27.73
N ARG A 507 12.43 -33.08 -28.18
CA ARG A 507 12.15 -34.48 -28.55
C ARG A 507 11.66 -35.32 -27.36
N LYS A 508 12.17 -35.07 -26.17
CA LYS A 508 11.71 -35.74 -24.94
C LYS A 508 10.29 -35.35 -24.55
N LEU A 509 9.91 -34.08 -24.75
CA LEU A 509 8.56 -33.58 -24.49
C LEU A 509 7.56 -34.14 -25.51
N ASP A 510 7.91 -34.17 -26.79
CA ASP A 510 7.05 -34.77 -27.83
C ASP A 510 6.81 -36.27 -27.58
N ALA A 511 7.81 -36.99 -27.04
CA ALA A 511 7.68 -38.40 -26.67
C ALA A 511 6.83 -38.65 -25.41
N ILE A 512 6.50 -37.61 -24.63
CA ILE A 512 5.61 -37.70 -23.46
C ILE A 512 4.17 -37.35 -23.85
N VAL A 513 3.97 -36.59 -24.93
CA VAL A 513 2.66 -36.14 -25.40
C VAL A 513 2.06 -37.08 -26.47
N ALA A 514 2.85 -37.95 -27.09
CA ALA A 514 2.40 -39.05 -27.96
C ALA A 514 2.17 -40.34 -27.16
#